data_AF-A0A512CZZ8-F1
#
_entry.id   AF-A0A512CZZ8-F1
#
_cell.length_a   1.000
_cell.length_b   1.000
_cell.length_c   1.000
_cell.angle_alpha   90.00
_cell.angle_beta   90.00
_cell.angle_gamma   90.00
#
_symmetry.space_group_name_H-M   'P 1'
#
loop_
_entity.id
_entity.type
_entity.pdbx_description
1 polymer ?
#
loop_
_entity_poly.entity_id
_entity_poly.type
_entity_poly.pdbx_seq_one_letter_code
_entity_poly.pdbx_strand_id
1 'polypeptide(L)'
;MRATIEAAHEVGATGLVAVGVGEAVAGGVEVVVGGALVGGAVVETGGGEADGVVEVVDEDGPAVGGAAEQAAATTVTVAASTVQPTEEGRRIRLVRIVRDYPRRAHEPALAVPDRPSRYVAAVTTDPTPVVLDVDTGVDDACALLLAALHPSLDLRAVSCVGGNAPVDDVVRNTLLVLETAGRGDVPVARGAERPLLEVPVDARHVHGDDGMADLGWAPAAVTADPRHAVELLRDVCREAAERERPVTLVPLAPLTNIALLLRTYPDAAQGISEIVFMGGAANVGNATASAEFNVFHDPEAAAVTLDAAADLGIPVTMYGLDVFYEPVVRSDVVEELIAVGGRGPAELGGRLLAFQNARFGRDASTIGDAGAVCAVIDRAGLTTETLPLRVELAGTWSRGRTIVDRRDWSGDMAHDPHGEAPVRLEVALGVDGPRYAGLWADTLLGRAGER
;
A
#
# COMPACT_ATOMS: atom_id res chain seq x y z
N MET A 1 45.84 9.04 24.35
CA MET A 1 44.56 9.81 24.35
C MET A 1 43.50 8.88 23.77
N ARG A 2 42.36 8.67 24.43
CA ARG A 2 41.29 7.78 23.90
C ARG A 2 40.32 8.59 23.05
N ALA A 3 40.16 8.22 21.80
CA ALA A 3 39.09 8.71 20.93
C ALA A 3 38.08 7.57 20.74
N THR A 4 36.82 7.81 21.11
CA THR A 4 35.74 6.83 20.93
C THR A 4 34.99 7.19 19.66
N ILE A 5 34.85 6.25 18.73
CA ILE A 5 34.00 6.42 17.55
C ILE A 5 32.63 5.83 17.92
N GLU A 6 31.65 6.70 18.16
CA GLU A 6 30.25 6.31 18.14
C GLU A 6 29.74 6.54 16.72
N ALA A 7 29.34 5.44 16.06
CA ALA A 7 28.72 5.35 14.74
C ALA A 7 29.61 5.54 13.50
N ALA A 8 29.83 4.42 12.79
CA ALA A 8 30.03 4.39 11.34
C ALA A 8 29.59 3.01 10.82
N HIS A 9 28.28 2.71 10.91
CA HIS A 9 27.68 1.55 10.26
C HIS A 9 26.95 2.01 8.99
N GLU A 10 27.72 2.44 7.99
CA GLU A 10 27.22 2.65 6.64
C GLU A 10 28.25 2.08 5.65
N VAL A 11 27.79 1.17 4.79
CA VAL A 11 28.59 0.65 3.67
C VAL A 11 28.74 1.78 2.65
N GLY A 12 29.96 2.28 2.47
CA GLY A 12 30.29 3.40 1.58
C GLY A 12 30.44 4.78 2.26
N ALA A 13 30.19 4.88 3.58
CA ALA A 13 30.37 6.14 4.29
C ALA A 13 31.85 6.50 4.43
N THR A 14 32.18 7.72 3.99
CA THR A 14 33.48 8.33 4.25
C THR A 14 33.41 9.03 5.61
N GLY A 15 33.85 8.37 6.69
CA GLY A 15 33.91 8.99 8.01
C GLY A 15 35.11 9.93 8.14
N LEU A 16 34.89 11.19 8.52
CA LEU A 16 35.92 12.14 8.92
C LEU A 16 35.93 12.24 10.45
N VAL A 17 37.00 11.77 11.10
CA VAL A 17 37.14 11.84 12.57
C VAL A 17 38.09 12.99 12.93
N ALA A 18 37.61 13.95 13.72
CA ALA A 18 38.40 15.06 14.24
C ALA A 18 39.01 14.68 15.61
N VAL A 19 40.34 14.65 15.71
CA VAL A 19 41.05 14.43 16.98
C VAL A 19 41.75 15.73 17.39
N GLY A 20 41.31 16.32 18.51
CA GLY A 20 41.98 17.48 19.09
C GLY A 20 43.20 17.06 19.91
N VAL A 21 44.38 17.61 19.61
CA VAL A 21 45.62 17.30 20.35
C VAL A 21 45.95 18.47 21.29
N GLY A 22 45.92 18.21 22.61
CA GLY A 22 46.57 19.10 23.60
C GLY A 22 48.09 18.90 23.58
N GLU A 23 48.84 19.87 24.13
CA GLU A 23 50.32 19.95 24.03
C GLU A 23 51.06 18.61 24.11
N ALA A 24 52.11 18.51 23.28
CA ALA A 24 52.84 17.30 22.95
C ALA A 24 53.15 16.38 24.15
N VAL A 25 52.42 15.28 24.24
CA VAL A 25 52.79 14.12 25.06
C VAL A 25 53.01 12.95 24.12
N ALA A 26 54.23 12.40 24.12
CA ALA A 26 54.54 11.15 23.43
C ALA A 26 53.74 10.01 24.10
N GLY A 27 52.68 9.56 23.45
CA GLY A 27 51.83 8.47 23.91
C GLY A 27 50.92 7.99 22.77
N GLY A 28 50.90 6.68 22.55
CA GLY A 28 50.21 6.03 21.43
C GLY A 28 48.70 6.34 21.34
N VAL A 29 48.14 6.10 20.16
CA VAL A 29 46.71 6.23 19.87
C VAL A 29 46.08 4.84 19.93
N GLU A 30 45.11 4.66 20.83
CA GLU A 30 44.26 3.47 20.89
C GLU A 30 42.94 3.75 20.17
N VAL A 31 42.53 2.86 19.27
CA VAL A 31 41.25 2.94 18.57
C VAL A 31 40.32 1.87 19.11
N VAL A 32 39.15 2.30 19.59
CA VAL A 32 38.11 1.43 20.17
C VAL A 32 36.86 1.54 19.31
N VAL A 33 36.32 0.41 18.85
CA VAL A 33 35.08 0.34 18.06
C VAL A 33 34.10 -0.58 18.79
N GLY A 34 32.89 -0.09 19.08
CA GLY A 34 31.84 -0.89 19.75
C GLY A 34 32.22 -1.42 21.14
N GLY A 35 33.23 -0.84 21.80
CA GLY A 35 33.71 -1.26 23.13
C GLY A 35 34.84 -2.29 23.15
N ALA A 36 35.29 -2.81 21.99
CA ALA A 36 36.46 -3.70 21.90
C ALA A 36 37.72 -2.95 21.41
N LEU A 37 38.89 -3.30 21.95
CA LEU A 37 40.18 -2.68 21.62
C LEU A 37 40.76 -3.36 20.38
N VAL A 38 40.78 -2.67 19.23
CA VAL A 38 41.05 -3.28 17.91
C VAL A 38 42.52 -3.10 17.46
N GLY A 39 43.36 -2.50 18.30
CA GLY A 39 44.81 -2.37 18.09
C GLY A 39 45.40 -1.10 18.70
N GLY A 40 46.68 -1.16 19.08
CA GLY A 40 47.45 -0.01 19.57
C GLY A 40 48.61 0.30 18.63
N ALA A 41 48.71 1.55 18.17
CA ALA A 41 49.88 2.02 17.41
C ALA A 41 50.60 3.12 18.20
N VAL A 42 51.91 2.94 18.40
CA VAL A 42 52.81 4.01 18.85
C VAL A 42 53.25 4.76 17.60
N VAL A 43 52.76 6.00 17.44
CA VAL A 43 53.21 6.88 16.35
C VAL A 43 54.27 7.81 16.93
N GLU A 44 55.54 7.58 16.58
CA GLU A 44 56.60 8.54 16.87
C GLU A 44 56.44 9.76 15.96
N THR A 45 56.31 10.95 16.57
CA THR A 45 56.12 12.20 15.83
C THR A 45 57.46 12.72 15.31
N GLY A 46 57.90 12.21 14.17
CA GLY A 46 58.82 12.93 13.28
C GLY A 46 58.03 13.86 12.37
N GLY A 47 58.37 15.15 12.32
CA GLY A 47 57.64 16.15 11.53
C GLY A 47 57.68 15.85 10.03
N GLY A 48 56.67 15.15 9.52
CA GLY A 48 56.42 14.86 8.11
C GLY A 48 55.11 14.08 7.94
N GLU A 49 54.46 14.19 6.77
CA GLU A 49 53.38 13.27 6.37
C GLU A 49 53.95 11.85 6.28
N ALA A 50 53.33 10.91 6.96
CA ALA A 50 53.66 9.49 6.85
C ALA A 50 52.37 8.74 6.51
N ASP A 51 52.35 8.12 5.33
CA ASP A 51 51.33 7.13 4.97
C ASP A 51 51.71 5.81 5.67
N GLY A 52 50.76 5.22 6.40
CA GLY A 52 50.93 3.96 7.09
C GLY A 52 49.81 2.99 6.71
N VAL A 53 50.18 1.74 6.43
CA VAL A 53 49.24 0.62 6.29
C VAL A 53 49.19 -0.10 7.63
N VAL A 54 47.99 -0.27 8.20
CA VAL A 54 47.79 -1.08 9.40
C VAL A 54 47.08 -2.36 9.00
N GLU A 55 47.76 -3.50 9.13
CA GLU A 55 47.11 -4.80 9.02
C GLU A 55 46.42 -5.13 10.34
N VAL A 56 45.12 -5.40 10.27
CA VAL A 56 44.32 -5.86 11.41
C VAL A 56 44.19 -7.37 11.30
N VAL A 57 44.78 -8.09 12.25
CA VAL A 57 44.57 -9.53 12.44
C VAL A 57 43.61 -9.67 13.62
N ASP A 58 42.43 -10.23 13.38
CA ASP A 58 41.42 -10.47 14.41
C ASP A 58 41.81 -11.76 15.15
N GLU A 59 42.48 -11.63 16.30
CA GLU A 59 42.72 -12.74 17.21
C GLU A 59 41.69 -12.70 18.35
N ASP A 60 40.74 -13.65 18.27
CA ASP A 60 39.83 -14.13 19.32
C ASP A 60 38.77 -13.14 19.89
N GLY A 61 37.58 -13.15 19.26
CA GLY A 61 36.31 -12.66 19.83
C GLY A 61 35.17 -13.69 19.67
N PRO A 62 34.22 -13.83 20.62
CA PRO A 62 33.36 -15.01 20.73
C PRO A 62 32.27 -15.09 19.66
N ALA A 63 32.10 -16.29 19.12
CA ALA A 63 31.03 -16.65 18.19
C ALA A 63 29.65 -16.60 18.87
N VAL A 64 28.71 -15.84 18.29
CA VAL A 64 27.28 -15.95 18.59
C VAL A 64 26.58 -16.37 17.29
N GLY A 65 26.07 -17.61 17.28
CA GLY A 65 25.39 -18.22 16.12
C GLY A 65 26.33 -19.04 15.26
N GLY A 66 26.16 -20.37 15.28
CA GLY A 66 27.14 -21.33 14.77
C GLY A 66 27.36 -21.31 13.26
N ALA A 67 28.55 -20.88 12.85
CA ALA A 67 29.37 -21.47 11.80
C ALA A 67 30.79 -20.89 11.99
N ALA A 68 31.74 -21.72 12.44
CA ALA A 68 33.13 -21.32 12.56
C ALA A 68 33.77 -21.37 11.19
N GLU A 69 33.97 -20.23 10.52
CA GLU A 69 34.78 -20.18 9.30
C GLU A 69 35.50 -18.83 9.11
N GLN A 70 36.81 -18.88 9.40
CA GLN A 70 37.95 -18.10 8.86
C GLN A 70 37.82 -16.57 8.74
N ALA A 71 38.51 -15.87 9.64
CA ALA A 71 38.84 -14.45 9.55
C ALA A 71 39.54 -14.11 8.22
N ALA A 72 38.90 -13.31 7.37
CA ALA A 72 39.55 -12.70 6.23
C ALA A 72 40.21 -11.40 6.68
N ALA A 73 41.54 -11.32 6.54
CA ALA A 73 42.31 -10.11 6.85
C ALA A 73 41.77 -8.92 6.05
N THR A 74 41.42 -7.82 6.74
CA THR A 74 40.95 -6.58 6.12
C THR A 74 42.08 -5.56 6.11
N THR A 75 42.48 -5.09 4.92
CA THR A 75 43.48 -4.03 4.79
C THR A 75 42.80 -2.66 4.93
N VAL A 76 43.36 -1.80 5.78
CA VAL A 76 42.87 -0.44 6.02
C VAL A 76 43.93 0.57 5.57
N THR A 77 43.57 1.46 4.65
CA THR A 77 44.45 2.55 4.18
C THR A 77 44.06 3.86 4.84
N VAL A 78 45.05 4.54 5.43
CA VAL A 78 44.87 5.80 6.17
C VAL A 78 45.53 6.94 5.40
N ALA A 79 44.74 7.89 4.88
CA ALA A 79 45.27 9.10 4.24
C ALA A 79 44.97 10.32 5.14
N ALA A 80 46.01 11.07 5.52
CA ALA A 80 45.88 12.28 6.32
C ALA A 80 45.89 13.53 5.42
N SER A 81 44.99 14.49 5.64
CA SER A 81 45.08 15.80 4.98
C SER A 81 44.86 16.98 5.92
N THR A 82 45.72 17.98 5.69
CA THR A 82 45.79 19.39 6.12
C THR A 82 45.30 19.81 7.53
N VAL A 83 46.20 20.47 8.26
CA VAL A 83 45.97 21.07 9.59
C VAL A 83 45.43 22.50 9.45
N GLN A 84 44.28 22.81 10.05
CA GLN A 84 43.82 24.19 10.24
C GLN A 84 44.01 24.60 11.72
N PRO A 85 44.57 25.79 12.02
CA PRO A 85 44.68 26.28 13.38
C PRO A 85 43.35 26.87 13.87
N THR A 86 43.03 26.66 15.14
CA THR A 86 41.90 27.33 15.83
C THR A 86 42.41 28.46 16.74
N GLU A 87 41.55 29.43 17.06
CA GLU A 87 41.89 30.69 17.77
C GLU A 87 42.53 30.51 19.16
N GLU A 88 42.54 29.31 19.73
CA GLU A 88 43.18 28.99 21.02
C GLU A 88 44.46 28.13 20.90
N GLY A 89 45.09 28.07 19.73
CA GLY A 89 46.40 27.42 19.54
C GLY A 89 46.39 25.89 19.47
N ARG A 90 45.21 25.26 19.39
CA ARG A 90 45.08 23.79 19.17
C ARG A 90 45.05 23.45 17.68
N ARG A 91 45.82 22.42 17.29
CA ARG A 91 45.83 21.85 15.94
C ARG A 91 44.97 20.58 15.91
N ILE A 92 44.09 20.47 14.91
CA ILE A 92 43.28 19.27 14.66
C ILE A 92 43.80 18.62 13.37
N ARG A 93 43.96 17.29 13.38
CA ARG A 93 44.30 16.50 12.18
C ARG A 93 43.12 15.59 11.86
N LEU A 94 42.66 15.64 10.61
CA LEU A 94 41.55 14.85 10.11
C LEU A 94 42.10 13.65 9.34
N VAL A 95 41.51 12.47 9.57
CA VAL A 95 41.96 11.21 8.99
C VAL A 95 40.80 10.53 8.27
N ARG A 96 41.03 10.08 7.03
CA ARG A 96 40.06 9.32 6.21
C ARG A 96 40.44 7.84 6.20
N ILE A 97 39.46 6.97 6.46
CA ILE A 97 39.62 5.52 6.47
C ILE A 97 38.71 4.89 5.41
N VAL A 98 39.23 3.97 4.58
CA VAL A 98 38.48 3.23 3.56
C VAL A 98 38.70 1.73 3.74
N ARG A 99 37.62 0.93 3.71
CA ARG A 99 37.67 -0.55 3.74
C ARG A 99 37.23 -1.12 2.40
N ASP A 100 37.96 -2.11 1.90
CA ASP A 100 37.68 -2.81 0.64
C ASP A 100 37.31 -4.28 0.93
N TYR A 101 36.22 -4.78 0.34
CA TYR A 101 35.78 -6.18 0.50
C TYR A 101 35.88 -6.94 -0.84
N PRO A 102 36.64 -8.04 -0.92
CA PRO A 102 36.72 -8.83 -2.15
C PRO A 102 35.44 -9.67 -2.34
N ARG A 103 34.82 -9.57 -3.52
CA ARG A 103 33.64 -10.37 -3.91
C ARG A 103 33.99 -11.85 -4.07
N ARG A 104 33.21 -12.76 -3.50
CA ARG A 104 33.16 -14.17 -3.93
C ARG A 104 32.12 -14.34 -5.05
N ALA A 105 32.45 -15.13 -6.07
CA ALA A 105 31.48 -15.56 -7.07
C ALA A 105 30.56 -16.64 -6.46
N HIS A 106 29.24 -16.44 -6.54
CA HIS A 106 28.25 -17.42 -6.07
C HIS A 106 27.75 -18.31 -7.22
N GLU A 107 27.62 -19.61 -6.93
CA GLU A 107 26.85 -20.56 -7.74
C GLU A 107 25.34 -20.21 -7.69
N PRO A 108 24.59 -20.42 -8.78
CA PRO A 108 23.18 -20.05 -8.85
C PRO A 108 22.29 -20.98 -8.02
N ALA A 109 21.37 -20.38 -7.25
CA ALA A 109 20.30 -21.07 -6.55
C ALA A 109 19.29 -21.67 -7.54
N LEU A 110 18.67 -22.79 -7.13
CA LEU A 110 17.71 -23.59 -7.89
C LEU A 110 16.56 -22.75 -8.47
N ALA A 111 16.28 -22.94 -9.75
CA ALA A 111 15.24 -22.25 -10.49
C ALA A 111 13.83 -22.59 -9.94
N VAL A 112 13.12 -21.56 -9.49
CA VAL A 112 11.66 -21.56 -9.39
C VAL A 112 11.11 -21.50 -10.82
N PRO A 113 10.13 -22.34 -11.22
CA PRO A 113 9.62 -22.33 -12.58
C PRO A 113 8.99 -20.96 -12.90
N ASP A 114 9.60 -20.28 -13.86
CA ASP A 114 9.15 -19.04 -14.48
C ASP A 114 7.78 -19.29 -15.14
N ARG A 115 6.71 -18.82 -14.48
CA ARG A 115 5.41 -18.67 -15.15
C ARG A 115 5.38 -17.27 -15.73
N PRO A 116 5.27 -17.10 -17.07
CA PRO A 116 5.22 -15.78 -17.65
C PRO A 116 3.99 -15.02 -17.14
N SER A 117 4.23 -13.91 -16.45
CA SER A 117 3.24 -12.86 -16.17
C SER A 117 2.86 -12.19 -17.49
N ARG A 118 2.02 -12.87 -18.26
CA ARG A 118 1.34 -12.29 -19.43
C ARG A 118 -0.15 -12.56 -19.27
N TYR A 119 -0.79 -11.73 -18.47
CA TYR A 119 -2.20 -11.42 -18.69
C TYR A 119 -2.29 -10.70 -20.04
N VAL A 120 -2.39 -11.47 -21.12
CA VAL A 120 -2.93 -10.94 -22.36
C VAL A 120 -4.43 -10.92 -22.10
N ALA A 121 -4.96 -9.76 -21.71
CA ALA A 121 -6.40 -9.55 -21.70
C ALA A 121 -6.90 -9.88 -23.11
N ALA A 122 -7.57 -11.03 -23.26
CA ALA A 122 -8.40 -11.25 -24.43
C ALA A 122 -9.43 -10.12 -24.38
N VAL A 123 -9.42 -9.23 -25.38
CA VAL A 123 -10.46 -8.21 -25.53
C VAL A 123 -11.73 -8.98 -25.86
N THR A 124 -12.47 -9.37 -24.82
CA THR A 124 -13.81 -9.91 -24.98
C THR A 124 -14.74 -8.73 -25.24
N THR A 125 -15.62 -8.88 -26.22
CA THR A 125 -16.68 -7.89 -26.50
C THR A 125 -17.78 -7.90 -25.43
N ASP A 126 -17.77 -8.90 -24.55
CA ASP A 126 -18.73 -9.03 -23.46
C ASP A 126 -18.30 -8.18 -22.26
N PRO A 127 -19.25 -7.49 -21.58
CA PRO A 127 -18.96 -6.74 -20.37
C PRO A 127 -18.38 -7.64 -19.27
N THR A 128 -17.40 -7.10 -18.53
CA THR A 128 -16.75 -7.76 -17.40
C THR A 128 -17.74 -7.92 -16.25
N PRO A 129 -18.03 -9.16 -15.80
CA PRO A 129 -18.87 -9.38 -14.62
C PRO A 129 -18.18 -8.85 -13.38
N VAL A 130 -18.84 -7.97 -12.63
CA VAL A 130 -18.30 -7.40 -11.40
C VAL A 130 -19.27 -7.54 -10.24
N VAL A 131 -18.69 -7.66 -9.04
CA VAL A 131 -19.41 -7.59 -7.77
C VAL A 131 -18.68 -6.59 -6.89
N LEU A 132 -19.41 -5.63 -6.32
CA LEU A 132 -18.85 -4.62 -5.43
C LEU A 132 -19.18 -4.98 -3.98
N ASP A 133 -18.22 -4.85 -3.08
CA ASP A 133 -18.42 -4.91 -1.62
C ASP A 133 -18.13 -3.52 -1.06
N VAL A 134 -19.14 -2.85 -0.49
CA VAL A 134 -19.14 -1.40 -0.25
C VAL A 134 -19.57 -1.06 1.18
N ASP A 135 -19.14 0.10 1.64
CA ASP A 135 -19.63 0.79 2.84
C ASP A 135 -20.26 2.15 2.49
N THR A 136 -20.66 2.32 1.24
CA THR A 136 -21.46 3.42 0.65
C THR A 136 -21.42 4.75 1.40
N GLY A 137 -20.23 5.34 1.34
CA GLY A 137 -19.96 6.76 1.47
C GLY A 137 -20.11 7.51 0.14
N VAL A 138 -19.35 8.58 -0.01
CA VAL A 138 -19.47 9.51 -1.15
C VAL A 138 -18.70 8.99 -2.38
N ASP A 139 -17.52 8.44 -2.13
CA ASP A 139 -16.63 7.76 -3.06
C ASP A 139 -17.18 6.41 -3.53
N ASP A 140 -17.67 5.56 -2.63
CA ASP A 140 -18.39 4.34 -3.02
C ASP A 140 -19.58 4.65 -3.93
N ALA A 141 -20.34 5.72 -3.64
CA ALA A 141 -21.47 6.14 -4.48
C ALA A 141 -20.99 6.54 -5.87
N CYS A 142 -19.83 7.21 -5.99
CA CYS A 142 -19.19 7.46 -7.28
C CYS A 142 -18.81 6.16 -7.99
N ALA A 143 -18.33 5.14 -7.27
CA ALA A 143 -17.95 3.84 -7.81
C ALA A 143 -19.17 3.03 -8.29
N LEU A 144 -20.25 3.02 -7.50
CA LEU A 144 -21.53 2.40 -7.83
C LEU A 144 -22.16 3.03 -9.07
N LEU A 145 -22.15 4.36 -9.19
CA LEU A 145 -22.62 5.06 -10.39
C LEU A 145 -21.83 4.63 -11.63
N LEU A 146 -20.50 4.53 -11.54
CA LEU A 146 -19.67 4.07 -12.64
C LEU A 146 -19.97 2.61 -13.01
N ALA A 147 -19.99 1.71 -12.03
CA ALA A 147 -20.25 0.28 -12.24
C ALA A 147 -21.65 0.00 -12.80
N ALA A 148 -22.64 0.80 -12.40
CA ALA A 148 -24.01 0.67 -12.87
C ALA A 148 -24.22 1.14 -14.31
N LEU A 149 -23.45 2.15 -14.75
CA LEU A 149 -23.68 2.88 -16.02
C LEU A 149 -22.69 2.53 -17.12
N HIS A 150 -21.46 2.11 -16.79
CA HIS A 150 -20.42 1.88 -17.80
C HIS A 150 -20.71 0.60 -18.61
N PRO A 151 -20.77 0.65 -19.95
CA PRO A 151 -21.21 -0.47 -20.77
C PRO A 151 -20.24 -1.66 -20.76
N SER A 152 -18.97 -1.45 -20.41
CA SER A 152 -17.99 -2.53 -20.28
C SER A 152 -18.11 -3.33 -18.98
N LEU A 153 -19.00 -2.95 -18.06
CA LEU A 153 -19.21 -3.66 -16.80
C LEU A 153 -20.61 -4.28 -16.74
N ASP A 154 -20.69 -5.44 -16.12
CA ASP A 154 -21.92 -6.15 -15.81
C ASP A 154 -21.97 -6.34 -14.30
N LEU A 155 -22.55 -5.34 -13.62
CA LEU A 155 -22.72 -5.34 -12.17
C LEU A 155 -23.75 -6.40 -11.74
N ARG A 156 -23.28 -7.47 -11.11
CA ARG A 156 -24.07 -8.66 -10.76
C ARG A 156 -24.69 -8.63 -9.37
N ALA A 157 -24.01 -7.98 -8.44
CA ALA A 157 -24.44 -7.88 -7.05
C ALA A 157 -23.66 -6.77 -6.34
N VAL A 158 -24.23 -6.29 -5.24
CA VAL A 158 -23.53 -5.44 -4.28
C VAL A 158 -23.72 -6.01 -2.88
N SER A 159 -22.62 -6.21 -2.15
CA SER A 159 -22.65 -6.51 -0.72
C SER A 159 -22.33 -5.26 0.09
N CYS A 160 -23.03 -5.08 1.20
CA CYS A 160 -22.84 -3.95 2.10
C CYS A 160 -22.14 -4.41 3.39
N VAL A 161 -21.16 -3.66 3.88
CA VAL A 161 -20.45 -3.90 5.15
C VAL A 161 -20.47 -2.64 6.01
N GLY A 162 -20.40 -2.79 7.34
CA GLY A 162 -20.20 -1.67 8.24
C GLY A 162 -18.80 -1.06 8.08
N GLY A 163 -18.74 0.27 7.96
CA GLY A 163 -17.50 0.99 7.67
C GLY A 163 -17.72 2.50 7.80
N ASN A 164 -17.75 3.22 6.69
CA ASN A 164 -18.05 4.66 6.58
C ASN A 164 -19.32 5.08 7.33
N ALA A 165 -20.34 4.22 7.33
CA ALA A 165 -21.55 4.37 8.11
C ALA A 165 -21.98 3.01 8.71
N PRO A 166 -22.92 2.99 9.68
CA PRO A 166 -23.56 1.74 10.11
C PRO A 166 -24.18 1.01 8.92
N VAL A 167 -24.08 -0.33 8.89
CA VAL A 167 -24.42 -1.14 7.70
C VAL A 167 -25.86 -0.93 7.19
N ASP A 168 -26.82 -0.58 8.06
CA ASP A 168 -28.20 -0.28 7.62
C ASP A 168 -28.30 1.04 6.83
N ASP A 169 -27.47 2.02 7.19
CA ASP A 169 -27.32 3.26 6.42
C ASP A 169 -26.63 2.99 5.09
N VAL A 170 -25.59 2.15 5.10
CA VAL A 170 -24.89 1.70 3.89
C VAL A 170 -25.89 1.07 2.92
N VAL A 171 -26.68 0.08 3.36
CA VAL A 171 -27.67 -0.60 2.51
C VAL A 171 -28.67 0.40 1.92
N ARG A 172 -29.18 1.34 2.72
CA ARG A 172 -30.08 2.39 2.24
C ARG A 172 -29.42 3.23 1.15
N ASN A 173 -28.19 3.67 1.38
CA ASN A 173 -27.45 4.53 0.47
C ASN A 173 -27.13 3.78 -0.84
N THR A 174 -26.69 2.51 -0.77
CA THR A 174 -26.45 1.66 -1.93
C THR A 174 -27.71 1.51 -2.80
N LEU A 175 -28.85 1.19 -2.18
CA LEU A 175 -30.13 1.03 -2.90
C LEU A 175 -30.55 2.34 -3.59
N LEU A 176 -30.36 3.49 -2.93
CA LEU A 176 -30.66 4.80 -3.49
C LEU A 176 -29.81 5.11 -4.71
N VAL A 177 -28.49 4.85 -4.64
CA VAL A 177 -27.58 5.09 -5.77
C VAL A 177 -27.97 4.21 -6.96
N LEU A 178 -28.21 2.91 -6.74
CA LEU A 178 -28.57 1.99 -7.81
C LEU A 178 -29.95 2.30 -8.42
N GLU A 179 -30.96 2.62 -7.60
CA GLU A 179 -32.27 3.02 -8.11
C GLU A 179 -32.18 4.33 -8.92
N THR A 180 -31.36 5.29 -8.46
CA THR A 180 -31.09 6.54 -9.19
C THR A 180 -30.39 6.28 -10.53
N ALA A 181 -29.51 5.28 -10.59
CA ALA A 181 -28.85 4.84 -11.82
C ALA A 181 -29.75 3.95 -12.72
N GLY A 182 -31.01 3.71 -12.34
CA GLY A 182 -31.92 2.83 -13.08
C GLY A 182 -31.57 1.33 -12.97
N ARG A 183 -30.78 0.94 -11.96
CA ARG A 183 -30.27 -0.41 -11.72
C ARG A 183 -30.82 -1.05 -10.45
N GLY A 184 -32.11 -0.79 -10.15
CA GLY A 184 -32.82 -1.45 -9.06
C GLY A 184 -33.01 -2.97 -9.23
N ASP A 185 -32.58 -3.53 -10.38
CA ASP A 185 -32.51 -4.97 -10.64
C ASP A 185 -31.33 -5.66 -9.96
N VAL A 186 -30.28 -4.92 -9.59
CA VAL A 186 -29.06 -5.48 -8.99
C VAL A 186 -29.34 -5.86 -7.54
N PRO A 187 -29.09 -7.13 -7.12
CA PRO A 187 -29.28 -7.54 -5.74
C PRO A 187 -28.28 -6.85 -4.81
N VAL A 188 -28.81 -6.23 -3.75
CA VAL A 188 -28.03 -5.59 -2.68
C VAL A 188 -28.26 -6.35 -1.39
N ALA A 189 -27.23 -6.89 -0.75
CA ALA A 189 -27.38 -7.65 0.50
C ALA A 189 -26.65 -6.99 1.67
N ARG A 190 -27.32 -6.97 2.83
CA ARG A 190 -26.72 -6.56 4.11
C ARG A 190 -25.71 -7.61 4.58
N GLY A 191 -24.50 -7.18 4.91
CA GLY A 191 -23.42 -8.03 5.39
C GLY A 191 -23.05 -7.80 6.85
N ALA A 192 -21.75 -7.97 7.12
CA ALA A 192 -21.20 -7.82 8.45
C ALA A 192 -21.41 -6.39 8.97
N GLU A 193 -21.98 -6.28 10.18
CA GLU A 193 -22.24 -5.01 10.85
C GLU A 193 -21.01 -4.43 11.54
N ARG A 194 -20.02 -5.27 11.82
CA ARG A 194 -18.83 -4.92 12.60
C ARG A 194 -17.59 -5.66 12.08
N PRO A 195 -16.39 -5.15 12.37
CA PRO A 195 -15.15 -5.86 12.14
C PRO A 195 -15.12 -7.23 12.81
N LEU A 196 -14.18 -8.09 12.39
CA LEU A 196 -13.98 -9.40 13.02
C LEU A 196 -13.64 -9.27 14.51
N LEU A 197 -12.68 -8.40 14.84
CA LEU A 197 -12.19 -8.21 16.21
C LEU A 197 -12.22 -6.76 16.71
N GLU A 198 -12.11 -5.78 15.81
CA GLU A 198 -12.04 -4.37 16.17
C GLU A 198 -13.36 -3.79 16.70
N VAL A 199 -13.23 -2.67 17.42
CA VAL A 199 -14.39 -1.85 17.79
C VAL A 199 -14.82 -1.03 16.56
N PRO A 200 -16.09 -1.10 16.13
CA PRO A 200 -16.56 -0.31 14.99
C PRO A 200 -16.36 1.19 15.18
N VAL A 201 -15.91 1.87 14.13
CA VAL A 201 -15.78 3.34 14.08
C VAL A 201 -16.36 3.82 12.74
N ASP A 202 -17.33 4.73 12.77
CA ASP A 202 -17.87 5.31 11.53
C ASP A 202 -17.07 6.52 11.04
N ALA A 203 -17.24 6.87 9.77
CA ALA A 203 -16.61 8.01 9.11
C ALA A 203 -17.64 9.10 8.72
N ARG A 204 -18.76 9.23 9.46
CA ARG A 204 -19.79 10.25 9.17
C ARG A 204 -19.24 11.68 9.19
N HIS A 205 -18.19 11.93 9.95
CA HIS A 205 -17.48 13.21 9.93
C HIS A 205 -16.88 13.56 8.54
N VAL A 206 -16.63 12.56 7.69
CA VAL A 206 -16.22 12.71 6.28
C VAL A 206 -17.43 12.74 5.35
N HIS A 207 -18.38 11.83 5.54
CA HIS A 207 -19.45 11.56 4.58
C HIS A 207 -20.80 12.24 4.85
N GLY A 208 -20.96 12.97 5.96
CA GLY A 208 -22.24 13.55 6.36
C GLY A 208 -23.00 12.68 7.35
N ASP A 209 -24.07 13.23 7.92
CA ASP A 209 -24.84 12.57 9.00
C ASP A 209 -25.62 11.35 8.46
N ASP A 210 -26.13 11.44 7.23
CA ASP A 210 -26.78 10.31 6.51
C ASP A 210 -25.79 9.30 5.90
N GLY A 211 -24.48 9.57 6.03
CA GLY A 211 -23.40 8.78 5.46
C GLY A 211 -23.18 8.98 3.96
N MET A 212 -23.91 9.86 3.28
CA MET A 212 -23.80 10.10 1.84
C MET A 212 -24.22 11.55 1.45
N ALA A 213 -23.51 12.51 2.04
CA ALA A 213 -23.50 13.95 1.74
C ALA A 213 -24.77 14.74 2.09
N ASP A 214 -25.71 14.18 2.86
CA ASP A 214 -26.91 14.87 3.36
C ASP A 214 -27.75 15.54 2.24
N LEU A 215 -27.78 14.91 1.05
CA LEU A 215 -28.29 15.53 -0.18
C LEU A 215 -29.82 15.67 -0.23
N GLY A 216 -30.54 15.01 0.68
CA GLY A 216 -32.01 15.02 0.69
C GLY A 216 -32.61 14.33 -0.54
N TRP A 217 -32.00 13.23 -0.99
CA TRP A 217 -32.60 12.33 -1.97
C TRP A 217 -33.76 11.55 -1.33
N ALA A 218 -34.73 11.18 -2.16
CA ALA A 218 -35.78 10.29 -1.69
C ALA A 218 -35.19 8.90 -1.40
N PRO A 219 -35.63 8.22 -0.33
CA PRO A 219 -35.26 6.82 -0.11
C PRO A 219 -35.66 5.95 -1.29
N ALA A 220 -34.87 4.92 -1.57
CA ALA A 220 -35.19 3.94 -2.60
C ALA A 220 -36.49 3.19 -2.29
N ALA A 221 -37.25 2.83 -3.32
CA ALA A 221 -38.41 1.95 -3.19
C ALA A 221 -38.02 0.47 -3.19
N VAL A 222 -36.91 0.11 -3.85
CA VAL A 222 -36.34 -1.23 -3.82
C VAL A 222 -35.85 -1.63 -2.43
N THR A 223 -35.93 -2.92 -2.12
CA THR A 223 -35.50 -3.49 -0.84
C THR A 223 -34.30 -4.39 -1.04
N ALA A 224 -33.48 -4.52 0.00
CA ALA A 224 -32.35 -5.45 0.02
C ALA A 224 -32.77 -6.91 -0.24
N ASP A 225 -31.86 -7.67 -0.83
CA ASP A 225 -31.93 -9.13 -0.92
C ASP A 225 -32.02 -9.72 0.50
N PRO A 226 -32.89 -10.72 0.73
CA PRO A 226 -33.08 -11.30 2.07
C PRO A 226 -31.89 -12.14 2.55
N ARG A 227 -30.96 -12.52 1.67
CA ARG A 227 -29.74 -13.25 2.04
C ARG A 227 -28.76 -12.33 2.77
N HIS A 228 -27.92 -12.93 3.60
CA HIS A 228 -26.75 -12.23 4.11
C HIS A 228 -25.74 -12.01 2.96
N ALA A 229 -25.00 -10.89 2.97
CA ALA A 229 -24.02 -10.56 1.92
C ALA A 229 -23.09 -11.72 1.55
N VAL A 230 -22.48 -12.37 2.55
CA VAL A 230 -21.57 -13.50 2.33
C VAL A 230 -22.25 -14.68 1.61
N GLU A 231 -23.55 -14.90 1.84
CA GLU A 231 -24.32 -15.93 1.15
C GLU A 231 -24.68 -15.52 -0.28
N LEU A 232 -25.03 -14.24 -0.51
CA LEU A 232 -25.21 -13.68 -1.85
C LEU A 232 -23.91 -13.81 -2.66
N LEU A 233 -22.77 -13.40 -2.10
CA LEU A 233 -21.46 -13.49 -2.74
C LEU A 233 -21.11 -14.95 -3.10
N ARG A 234 -21.33 -15.89 -2.17
CA ARG A 234 -21.14 -17.33 -2.42
C ARG A 234 -21.97 -17.80 -3.61
N ASP A 235 -23.26 -17.47 -3.65
CA ASP A 235 -24.16 -17.92 -4.73
C ASP A 235 -23.75 -17.32 -6.08
N VAL A 236 -23.44 -16.02 -6.10
CA VAL A 236 -22.98 -15.33 -7.33
C VAL A 236 -21.67 -15.93 -7.84
N CYS A 237 -20.71 -16.20 -6.96
CA CYS A 237 -19.44 -16.82 -7.36
C CYS A 237 -19.65 -18.24 -7.89
N ARG A 238 -20.48 -19.07 -7.23
CA ARG A 238 -20.78 -20.43 -7.73
C ARG A 238 -21.47 -20.40 -9.08
N GLU A 239 -22.45 -19.53 -9.26
CA GLU A 239 -23.13 -19.33 -10.55
C GLU A 239 -22.15 -18.85 -11.64
N ALA A 240 -21.20 -17.97 -11.29
CA ALA A 240 -20.16 -17.50 -12.19
C ALA A 240 -19.20 -18.63 -12.61
N ALA A 241 -18.82 -19.51 -11.68
CA ALA A 241 -18.02 -20.70 -11.94
C ALA A 241 -18.75 -21.69 -12.86
N GLU A 242 -20.03 -21.99 -12.58
CA GLU A 242 -20.86 -22.87 -13.40
C GLU A 242 -21.04 -22.38 -14.83
N ARG A 243 -21.04 -21.05 -15.02
CA ARG A 243 -21.17 -20.41 -16.33
C ARG A 243 -19.83 -20.17 -17.04
N GLU A 244 -18.71 -20.56 -16.43
CA GLU A 244 -17.35 -20.29 -16.94
C GLU A 244 -17.13 -18.79 -17.21
N ARG A 245 -17.78 -17.94 -16.41
CA ARG A 245 -17.70 -16.47 -16.48
C ARG A 245 -17.44 -15.91 -15.08
N PRO A 246 -16.23 -16.12 -14.54
CA PRO A 246 -15.88 -15.68 -13.19
C PRO A 246 -16.04 -14.16 -13.05
N VAL A 247 -16.41 -13.72 -11.85
CA VAL A 247 -16.59 -12.31 -11.50
C VAL A 247 -15.30 -11.70 -10.97
N THR A 248 -15.06 -10.45 -11.31
CA THR A 248 -14.08 -9.62 -10.60
C THR A 248 -14.74 -9.09 -9.33
N LEU A 249 -14.17 -9.41 -8.16
CA LEU A 249 -14.60 -8.80 -6.91
C LEU A 249 -13.90 -7.45 -6.75
N VAL A 250 -14.67 -6.42 -6.42
CA VAL A 250 -14.17 -5.07 -6.18
C VAL A 250 -14.57 -4.60 -4.78
N PRO A 251 -13.84 -5.01 -3.72
CA PRO A 251 -14.08 -4.53 -2.38
C PRO A 251 -13.57 -3.09 -2.22
N LEU A 252 -14.44 -2.19 -1.80
CA LEU A 252 -14.18 -0.76 -1.62
C LEU A 252 -14.25 -0.34 -0.15
N ALA A 253 -14.39 -1.33 0.74
CA ALA A 253 -14.74 -1.18 2.14
C ALA A 253 -13.86 -2.11 3.01
N PRO A 254 -14.01 -2.12 4.36
CA PRO A 254 -13.34 -3.09 5.21
C PRO A 254 -13.61 -4.53 4.72
N LEU A 255 -12.54 -5.32 4.60
CA LEU A 255 -12.57 -6.63 3.91
C LEU A 255 -13.33 -7.74 4.68
N THR A 256 -14.17 -7.40 5.66
CA THR A 256 -14.84 -8.34 6.56
C THR A 256 -15.71 -9.35 5.82
N ASN A 257 -16.54 -8.90 4.87
CA ASN A 257 -17.38 -9.80 4.07
C ASN A 257 -16.52 -10.75 3.21
N ILE A 258 -15.43 -10.25 2.64
CA ILE A 258 -14.53 -11.02 1.77
C ILE A 258 -13.75 -12.07 2.57
N ALA A 259 -13.23 -11.70 3.74
CA ALA A 259 -12.57 -12.62 4.67
C ALA A 259 -13.50 -13.77 5.06
N LEU A 260 -14.76 -13.44 5.40
CA LEU A 260 -15.79 -14.42 5.74
C LEU A 260 -16.13 -15.31 4.55
N LEU A 261 -16.26 -14.75 3.34
CA LEU A 261 -16.52 -15.51 2.11
C LEU A 261 -15.43 -16.55 1.86
N LEU A 262 -14.17 -16.11 1.78
CA LEU A 262 -13.06 -16.98 1.38
C LEU A 262 -12.77 -18.08 2.42
N ARG A 263 -12.98 -17.80 3.71
CA ARG A 263 -12.80 -18.82 4.77
C ARG A 263 -13.99 -19.73 4.97
N THR A 264 -15.22 -19.25 4.78
CA THR A 264 -16.43 -20.05 4.98
C THR A 264 -16.77 -20.89 3.75
N TYR A 265 -16.51 -20.35 2.55
CA TYR A 265 -16.85 -20.95 1.26
C TYR A 265 -15.64 -20.90 0.31
N PRO A 266 -14.54 -21.61 0.61
CA PRO A 266 -13.34 -21.59 -0.22
C PRO A 266 -13.59 -22.06 -1.66
N ASP A 267 -14.64 -22.85 -1.90
CA ASP A 267 -15.06 -23.24 -3.25
C ASP A 267 -15.55 -22.07 -4.11
N ALA A 268 -16.00 -20.96 -3.50
CA ALA A 268 -16.39 -19.75 -4.21
C ALA A 268 -15.22 -19.14 -5.01
N ALA A 269 -13.97 -19.44 -4.64
CA ALA A 269 -12.78 -18.99 -5.38
C ALA A 269 -12.80 -19.38 -6.86
N GLN A 270 -13.44 -20.50 -7.22
CA GLN A 270 -13.57 -20.94 -8.61
C GLN A 270 -14.38 -19.96 -9.48
N GLY A 271 -15.20 -19.13 -8.86
CA GLY A 271 -16.01 -18.11 -9.50
C GLY A 271 -15.38 -16.72 -9.52
N ILE A 272 -14.17 -16.56 -9.00
CA ILE A 272 -13.50 -15.26 -8.86
C ILE A 272 -12.35 -15.18 -9.85
N SER A 273 -12.34 -14.17 -10.72
CA SER A 273 -11.27 -13.95 -11.69
C SER A 273 -10.08 -13.25 -11.05
N GLU A 274 -10.36 -12.23 -10.25
CA GLU A 274 -9.41 -11.45 -9.46
C GLU A 274 -10.14 -10.66 -8.37
N ILE A 275 -9.39 -10.14 -7.42
CA ILE A 275 -9.84 -9.16 -6.42
C ILE A 275 -9.09 -7.85 -6.67
N VAL A 276 -9.82 -6.77 -6.95
CA VAL A 276 -9.27 -5.41 -7.01
C VAL A 276 -9.83 -4.64 -5.82
N PHE A 277 -9.08 -4.55 -4.73
CA PHE A 277 -9.58 -3.90 -3.52
C PHE A 277 -9.03 -2.48 -3.37
N MET A 278 -9.90 -1.56 -2.97
CA MET A 278 -9.47 -0.26 -2.44
C MET A 278 -9.12 -0.43 -0.96
N GLY A 279 -7.87 -0.16 -0.63
CA GLY A 279 -7.42 -0.18 0.75
C GLY A 279 -5.91 -0.28 0.87
N GLY A 280 -5.39 0.05 2.04
CA GLY A 280 -3.97 0.04 2.32
C GLY A 280 -3.21 1.23 1.72
N ALA A 281 -1.94 1.30 2.06
CA ALA A 281 -1.00 2.27 1.54
C ALA A 281 0.43 1.71 1.65
N ALA A 282 1.20 1.78 0.57
CA ALA A 282 2.64 1.52 0.61
C ALA A 282 3.37 2.65 1.37
N ASN A 283 2.86 3.88 1.26
CA ASN A 283 3.42 5.06 1.90
C ASN A 283 2.69 5.48 3.20
N VAL A 284 1.81 6.47 3.09
CA VAL A 284 1.17 7.20 4.22
C VAL A 284 -0.30 6.77 4.38
N GLY A 285 -0.77 6.67 5.63
CA GLY A 285 -2.16 6.38 5.96
C GLY A 285 -3.07 7.61 6.04
N ASN A 286 -4.38 7.39 6.19
CA ASN A 286 -5.38 8.46 6.37
C ASN A 286 -6.21 8.29 7.66
N ALA A 287 -6.46 7.07 8.14
CA ALA A 287 -7.12 6.81 9.42
C ALA A 287 -6.16 6.99 10.59
N THR A 288 -4.91 6.56 10.40
CA THR A 288 -3.78 6.95 11.25
C THR A 288 -2.65 7.45 10.37
N ALA A 289 -1.56 7.94 10.97
CA ALA A 289 -0.36 8.29 10.21
C ALA A 289 0.21 7.10 9.41
N SER A 290 -0.12 5.86 9.79
CA SER A 290 0.48 4.63 9.26
C SER A 290 -0.48 3.76 8.44
N ALA A 291 -1.79 3.84 8.71
CA ALA A 291 -2.80 2.94 8.18
C ALA A 291 -3.89 3.68 7.41
N GLU A 292 -4.31 3.08 6.31
CA GLU A 292 -5.48 3.45 5.52
C GLU A 292 -6.75 2.93 6.22
N PHE A 293 -7.88 3.65 6.09
CA PHE A 293 -9.14 3.42 6.78
C PHE A 293 -9.70 2.00 6.65
N ASN A 294 -9.91 1.47 5.44
CA ASN A 294 -10.51 0.15 5.23
C ASN A 294 -9.69 -0.96 5.89
N VAL A 295 -8.36 -0.94 5.74
CA VAL A 295 -7.48 -1.92 6.39
C VAL A 295 -7.38 -1.66 7.90
N PHE A 296 -7.37 -0.41 8.35
CA PHE A 296 -7.37 -0.05 9.77
C PHE A 296 -8.65 -0.48 10.49
N HIS A 297 -9.79 -0.41 9.81
CA HIS A 297 -11.10 -0.70 10.36
C HIS A 297 -11.27 -2.21 10.64
N ASP A 298 -10.71 -3.08 9.79
CA ASP A 298 -10.64 -4.52 10.06
C ASP A 298 -9.30 -5.14 9.59
N PRO A 299 -8.21 -4.95 10.37
CA PRO A 299 -6.88 -5.45 10.00
C PRO A 299 -6.84 -6.97 9.89
N GLU A 300 -7.59 -7.67 10.73
CA GLU A 300 -7.69 -9.12 10.68
C GLU A 300 -8.37 -9.60 9.40
N ALA A 301 -9.47 -8.96 8.99
CA ALA A 301 -10.12 -9.34 7.74
C ALA A 301 -9.22 -9.09 6.53
N ALA A 302 -8.45 -8.00 6.52
CA ALA A 302 -7.46 -7.76 5.48
C ALA A 302 -6.39 -8.86 5.46
N ALA A 303 -5.80 -9.19 6.60
CA ALA A 303 -4.81 -10.27 6.70
C ALA A 303 -5.38 -11.62 6.24
N VAL A 304 -6.60 -11.96 6.68
CA VAL A 304 -7.29 -13.19 6.31
C VAL A 304 -7.60 -13.25 4.82
N THR A 305 -8.07 -12.15 4.24
CA THR A 305 -8.41 -12.07 2.81
C THR A 305 -7.19 -12.30 1.94
N LEU A 306 -6.08 -11.61 2.25
CA LEU A 306 -4.85 -11.69 1.45
C LEU A 306 -4.20 -13.08 1.55
N ASP A 307 -4.17 -13.66 2.74
CA ASP A 307 -3.67 -15.03 2.97
C ASP A 307 -4.56 -16.06 2.26
N ALA A 308 -5.89 -15.97 2.40
CA ALA A 308 -6.81 -16.86 1.73
C ALA A 308 -6.75 -16.74 0.20
N ALA A 309 -6.64 -15.52 -0.34
CA ALA A 309 -6.50 -15.30 -1.77
C ALA A 309 -5.22 -15.94 -2.32
N ALA A 310 -4.11 -15.84 -1.59
CA ALA A 310 -2.85 -16.52 -1.95
C ALA A 310 -2.99 -18.04 -1.94
N ASP A 311 -3.58 -18.62 -0.89
CA ASP A 311 -3.85 -20.06 -0.77
C ASP A 311 -4.75 -20.59 -1.89
N LEU A 312 -5.76 -19.81 -2.26
CA LEU A 312 -6.78 -20.16 -3.26
C LEU A 312 -6.36 -19.79 -4.69
N GLY A 313 -5.20 -19.14 -4.86
CA GLY A 313 -4.66 -18.76 -6.16
C GLY A 313 -5.44 -17.64 -6.86
N ILE A 314 -6.09 -16.77 -6.10
CA ILE A 314 -6.85 -15.62 -6.63
C ILE A 314 -5.88 -14.44 -6.84
N PRO A 315 -5.75 -13.89 -8.05
CA PRO A 315 -4.98 -12.67 -8.27
C PRO A 315 -5.55 -11.50 -7.47
N VAL A 316 -4.68 -10.70 -6.85
CA VAL A 316 -5.08 -9.54 -6.06
C VAL A 316 -4.33 -8.29 -6.52
N THR A 317 -5.08 -7.20 -6.68
CA THR A 317 -4.56 -5.85 -6.91
C THR A 317 -4.98 -4.94 -5.76
N MET A 318 -4.01 -4.31 -5.10
CA MET A 318 -4.22 -3.28 -4.09
C MET A 318 -4.26 -1.91 -4.76
N TYR A 319 -5.45 -1.29 -4.80
CA TYR A 319 -5.66 0.12 -5.13
C TYR A 319 -5.57 0.94 -3.83
N GLY A 320 -4.34 1.25 -3.42
CA GLY A 320 -4.07 1.93 -2.15
C GLY A 320 -4.12 3.46 -2.24
N LEU A 321 -3.87 4.13 -1.11
CA LEU A 321 -3.78 5.60 -1.04
C LEU A 321 -2.68 6.20 -1.92
N ASP A 322 -1.73 5.38 -2.35
CA ASP A 322 -0.67 5.77 -3.28
C ASP A 322 -1.21 6.28 -4.63
N VAL A 323 -2.43 5.87 -5.02
CA VAL A 323 -3.11 6.28 -6.26
C VAL A 323 -4.49 6.90 -6.04
N PHE A 324 -5.12 6.64 -4.89
CA PHE A 324 -6.51 7.03 -4.57
C PHE A 324 -6.85 8.51 -4.78
N TYR A 325 -5.91 9.41 -4.47
CA TYR A 325 -6.17 10.85 -4.50
C TYR A 325 -5.95 11.51 -5.87
N GLU A 326 -5.41 10.79 -6.85
CA GLU A 326 -5.02 11.36 -8.14
C GLU A 326 -6.17 11.54 -9.15
N PRO A 327 -7.20 10.67 -9.20
CA PRO A 327 -8.35 10.85 -10.10
C PRO A 327 -9.26 11.99 -9.65
N VAL A 328 -8.92 13.22 -10.04
CA VAL A 328 -9.59 14.45 -9.57
C VAL A 328 -10.51 15.05 -10.64
N VAL A 329 -11.77 15.32 -10.27
CA VAL A 329 -12.77 16.01 -11.09
C VAL A 329 -12.89 17.45 -10.63
N ARG A 330 -12.76 18.38 -11.59
CA ARG A 330 -12.77 19.83 -11.35
C ARG A 330 -14.20 20.38 -11.20
N SER A 331 -14.34 21.52 -10.51
CA SER A 331 -15.64 22.15 -10.26
C SER A 331 -16.43 22.48 -11.53
N ASP A 332 -15.80 22.82 -12.65
CA ASP A 332 -16.49 23.07 -13.91
C ASP A 332 -17.19 21.82 -14.45
N VAL A 333 -16.58 20.65 -14.31
CA VAL A 333 -17.20 19.36 -14.65
C VAL A 333 -18.27 18.97 -13.62
N VAL A 334 -18.04 19.28 -12.34
CA VAL A 334 -19.05 19.09 -11.28
C VAL A 334 -20.32 19.91 -11.56
N GLU A 335 -20.16 21.18 -11.96
CA GLU A 335 -21.27 22.05 -12.34
C GLU A 335 -22.01 21.53 -13.58
N GLU A 336 -21.28 20.99 -14.56
CA GLU A 336 -21.86 20.35 -15.73
C GLU A 336 -22.73 19.13 -15.35
N LEU A 337 -22.21 18.25 -14.49
CA LEU A 337 -22.93 17.08 -13.98
C LEU A 337 -24.22 17.48 -13.25
N ILE A 338 -24.16 18.51 -12.39
CA ILE A 338 -25.32 19.04 -11.68
C ILE A 338 -26.34 19.63 -12.66
N ALA A 339 -25.88 20.33 -13.70
CA ALA A 339 -26.72 21.01 -14.67
C ALA A 339 -27.56 20.05 -15.55
N VAL A 340 -27.19 18.76 -15.65
CA VAL A 340 -28.01 17.72 -16.28
C VAL A 340 -29.40 17.65 -15.61
N GLY A 341 -29.45 17.83 -14.29
CA GLY A 341 -30.69 17.91 -13.52
C GLY A 341 -31.50 16.60 -13.48
N GLY A 342 -32.79 16.75 -13.14
CA GLY A 342 -33.74 15.64 -13.12
C GLY A 342 -33.59 14.65 -11.96
N ARG A 343 -32.70 14.93 -11.00
CA ARG A 343 -32.28 14.01 -9.93
C ARG A 343 -31.76 12.67 -10.46
N GLY A 344 -31.19 12.67 -11.67
CA GLY A 344 -30.57 11.51 -12.28
C GLY A 344 -29.15 11.24 -11.78
N PRO A 345 -28.49 10.20 -12.31
CA PRO A 345 -27.18 9.76 -11.82
C PRO A 345 -26.07 10.81 -12.00
N ALA A 346 -26.10 11.59 -13.09
CA ALA A 346 -25.17 12.69 -13.30
C ALA A 346 -25.30 13.77 -12.22
N GLU A 347 -26.53 14.21 -11.92
CA GLU A 347 -26.76 15.21 -10.88
C GLU A 347 -26.34 14.67 -9.50
N LEU A 348 -26.63 13.40 -9.20
CA LEU A 348 -26.20 12.77 -7.96
C LEU A 348 -24.67 12.78 -7.84
N GLY A 349 -23.94 12.30 -8.85
CA GLY A 349 -22.47 12.32 -8.88
C GLY A 349 -21.89 13.73 -8.73
N GLY A 350 -22.45 14.71 -9.43
CA GLY A 350 -22.04 16.10 -9.30
C GLY A 350 -22.26 16.66 -7.88
N ARG A 351 -23.41 16.38 -7.26
CA ARG A 351 -23.69 16.87 -5.90
C ARG A 351 -22.83 16.20 -4.83
N LEU A 352 -22.51 14.92 -4.99
CA LEU A 352 -21.56 14.19 -4.15
C LEU A 352 -20.19 14.87 -4.14
N LEU A 353 -19.65 15.18 -5.33
CA LEU A 353 -18.37 15.88 -5.44
C LEU A 353 -18.44 17.35 -4.98
N ALA A 354 -19.57 18.03 -5.20
CA ALA A 354 -19.78 19.38 -4.68
C ALA A 354 -19.77 19.43 -3.15
N PHE A 355 -20.33 18.41 -2.50
CA PHE A 355 -20.25 18.25 -1.04
C PHE A 355 -18.80 18.08 -0.59
N GLN A 356 -18.01 17.21 -1.24
CA GLN A 356 -16.59 17.05 -0.91
C GLN A 356 -15.80 18.35 -1.12
N ASN A 357 -16.02 19.07 -2.23
CA ASN A 357 -15.41 20.37 -2.50
C ASN A 357 -15.67 21.35 -1.34
N ALA A 358 -16.93 21.46 -0.91
CA ALA A 358 -17.31 22.32 0.21
C ALA A 358 -16.71 21.85 1.54
N ARG A 359 -16.72 20.54 1.81
CA ARG A 359 -16.23 19.93 3.05
C ARG A 359 -14.75 20.18 3.27
N PHE A 360 -13.96 20.08 2.21
CA PHE A 360 -12.49 20.20 2.26
C PHE A 360 -11.96 21.57 1.80
N GLY A 361 -12.83 22.49 1.41
CA GLY A 361 -12.45 23.82 0.93
C GLY A 361 -11.61 23.78 -0.35
N ARG A 362 -12.00 22.92 -1.31
CA ARG A 362 -11.29 22.68 -2.57
C ARG A 362 -12.16 23.03 -3.78
N ASP A 363 -11.52 23.30 -4.91
CA ASP A 363 -12.17 23.54 -6.22
C ASP A 363 -12.19 22.29 -7.11
N ALA A 364 -11.74 21.15 -6.60
CA ALA A 364 -11.78 19.84 -7.24
C ALA A 364 -11.72 18.74 -6.17
N SER A 365 -12.34 17.59 -6.46
CA SER A 365 -12.38 16.44 -5.55
C SER A 365 -12.02 15.14 -6.26
N THR A 366 -11.43 14.21 -5.52
CA THR A 366 -11.15 12.87 -6.02
C THR A 366 -12.45 12.06 -6.14
N ILE A 367 -12.54 11.20 -7.15
CA ILE A 367 -13.62 10.19 -7.26
C ILE A 367 -13.37 8.96 -6.37
N GLY A 368 -12.24 8.93 -5.65
CA GLY A 368 -11.90 7.93 -4.62
C GLY A 368 -11.98 6.50 -5.14
N ASP A 369 -12.82 5.70 -4.50
CA ASP A 369 -13.08 4.28 -4.80
C ASP A 369 -13.44 4.00 -6.26
N ALA A 370 -14.05 4.97 -6.95
CA ALA A 370 -14.36 4.82 -8.36
C ALA A 370 -13.09 4.59 -9.20
N GLY A 371 -11.92 5.01 -8.72
CA GLY A 371 -10.63 4.69 -9.34
C GLY A 371 -10.30 3.19 -9.38
N ALA A 372 -10.71 2.41 -8.38
CA ALA A 372 -10.56 0.96 -8.39
C ALA A 372 -11.47 0.31 -9.46
N VAL A 373 -12.69 0.83 -9.63
CA VAL A 373 -13.59 0.41 -10.72
C VAL A 373 -13.03 0.81 -12.09
N CYS A 374 -12.45 2.01 -12.22
CA CYS A 374 -11.73 2.43 -13.42
C CYS A 374 -10.59 1.46 -13.76
N ALA A 375 -9.87 0.93 -12.76
CA ALA A 375 -8.79 -0.04 -12.98
C ALA A 375 -9.28 -1.38 -13.55
N VAL A 376 -10.52 -1.78 -13.26
CA VAL A 376 -11.14 -2.96 -13.90
C VAL A 376 -11.50 -2.68 -15.35
N ILE A 377 -12.00 -1.47 -15.66
CA ILE A 377 -12.35 -1.08 -17.04
C ILE A 377 -11.10 -0.85 -17.89
N ASP A 378 -10.09 -0.19 -17.31
CA ASP A 378 -8.92 0.33 -18.01
C ASP A 378 -7.65 0.17 -17.18
N ARG A 379 -7.19 -1.07 -17.09
CA ARG A 379 -5.99 -1.46 -16.32
C ARG A 379 -4.72 -0.75 -16.78
N ALA A 380 -4.66 -0.29 -18.03
CA ALA A 380 -3.52 0.45 -18.58
C ALA A 380 -3.35 1.85 -17.95
N GLY A 381 -4.36 2.34 -17.24
CA GLY A 381 -4.24 3.56 -16.44
C GLY A 381 -3.45 3.38 -15.14
N LEU A 382 -3.14 2.15 -14.72
CA LEU A 382 -2.31 1.88 -13.54
C LEU A 382 -0.85 1.59 -13.92
N THR A 383 0.06 1.99 -13.02
CA THR A 383 1.40 1.44 -12.91
C THR A 383 1.46 0.59 -11.64
N THR A 384 1.75 -0.70 -11.81
CA THR A 384 1.74 -1.69 -10.71
C THR A 384 3.08 -2.42 -10.57
N GLU A 385 3.35 -2.90 -9.36
CA GLU A 385 4.46 -3.83 -9.09
C GLU A 385 3.94 -5.00 -8.22
N THR A 386 4.40 -6.23 -8.50
CA THR A 386 4.10 -7.40 -7.65
C THR A 386 5.04 -7.41 -6.45
N LEU A 387 4.55 -7.00 -5.28
CA LEU A 387 5.36 -6.79 -4.09
C LEU A 387 4.92 -7.68 -2.92
N PRO A 388 5.85 -8.11 -2.06
CA PRO A 388 5.51 -8.78 -0.81
C PRO A 388 4.75 -7.85 0.12
N LEU A 389 3.70 -8.35 0.76
CA LEU A 389 2.85 -7.57 1.65
C LEU A 389 2.47 -8.34 2.92
N ARG A 390 2.55 -7.67 4.08
CA ARG A 390 1.92 -8.12 5.33
C ARG A 390 1.00 -7.05 5.89
N VAL A 391 -0.02 -7.45 6.63
CA VAL A 391 -0.82 -6.53 7.45
C VAL A 391 -0.29 -6.57 8.89
N GLU A 392 0.00 -5.41 9.46
CA GLU A 392 0.44 -5.29 10.86
C GLU A 392 -0.75 -5.42 11.82
N LEU A 393 -0.68 -6.36 12.76
CA LEU A 393 -1.76 -6.69 13.69
C LEU A 393 -1.40 -6.43 15.16
N ALA A 394 -0.13 -6.26 15.53
CA ALA A 394 0.29 -6.16 16.93
C ALA A 394 0.83 -4.77 17.30
N GLY A 395 1.37 -4.03 16.32
CA GLY A 395 2.08 -2.78 16.56
C GLY A 395 1.22 -1.69 17.21
N THR A 396 1.73 -1.07 18.28
CA THR A 396 1.04 0.03 18.99
C THR A 396 0.73 1.24 18.11
N TRP A 397 1.61 1.55 17.14
CA TRP A 397 1.52 2.77 16.31
C TRP A 397 1.28 2.48 14.83
N SER A 398 1.28 1.21 14.45
CA SER A 398 1.26 0.76 13.05
C SER A 398 0.24 -0.35 12.78
N ARG A 399 -0.59 -0.73 13.76
CA ARG A 399 -1.69 -1.67 13.52
C ARG A 399 -2.59 -1.18 12.38
N GLY A 400 -2.94 -2.10 11.47
CA GLY A 400 -3.64 -1.79 10.22
C GLY A 400 -2.74 -1.33 9.08
N ARG A 401 -1.41 -1.21 9.27
CA ARG A 401 -0.49 -0.89 8.17
C ARG A 401 -0.37 -2.07 7.22
N THR A 402 -0.52 -1.82 5.92
CA THR A 402 0.01 -2.68 4.86
C THR A 402 1.51 -2.46 4.73
N ILE A 403 2.31 -3.37 5.29
CA ILE A 403 3.76 -3.38 5.15
C ILE A 403 4.10 -3.93 3.77
N VAL A 404 4.26 -3.01 2.81
CA VAL A 404 4.69 -3.31 1.44
C VAL A 404 6.22 -3.31 1.41
N ASP A 405 6.84 -4.46 1.13
CA ASP A 405 8.28 -4.56 1.04
C ASP A 405 8.77 -4.07 -0.33
N ARG A 406 9.42 -2.90 -0.33
CA ARG A 406 9.97 -2.26 -1.54
C ARG A 406 11.50 -2.34 -1.61
N ARG A 407 12.13 -3.09 -0.71
CA ARG A 407 13.59 -3.26 -0.72
C ARG A 407 13.99 -4.09 -1.95
N ASP A 408 15.06 -3.67 -2.62
CA ASP A 408 15.61 -4.33 -3.80
C ASP A 408 17.00 -4.95 -3.56
N TRP A 409 17.55 -4.78 -2.35
CA TRP A 409 18.86 -5.28 -1.96
C TRP A 409 18.76 -6.53 -1.08
N SER A 410 19.37 -7.63 -1.54
CA SER A 410 19.34 -8.92 -0.85
C SER A 410 20.01 -8.92 0.53
N GLY A 411 20.95 -8.00 0.76
CA GLY A 411 21.55 -7.82 2.08
C GLY A 411 20.52 -7.38 3.12
N ASP A 412 19.70 -6.37 2.84
CA ASP A 412 18.67 -5.91 3.78
C ASP A 412 17.61 -6.98 4.05
N MET A 413 17.24 -7.74 3.01
CA MET A 413 16.30 -8.85 3.15
C MET A 413 16.86 -9.98 4.04
N ALA A 414 18.16 -10.30 3.91
CA ALA A 414 18.81 -11.34 4.70
C ALA A 414 18.98 -10.97 6.18
N HIS A 415 19.02 -9.67 6.50
CA HIS A 415 19.07 -9.18 7.89
C HIS A 415 17.70 -9.05 8.54
N ASP A 416 16.61 -9.20 7.78
CA ASP A 416 15.25 -9.16 8.32
C ASP A 416 14.96 -10.44 9.13
N PRO A 417 14.78 -10.37 10.46
CA PRO A 417 14.51 -11.54 11.27
C PRO A 417 13.15 -12.17 11.00
N HIS A 418 12.26 -11.47 10.28
CA HIS A 418 10.94 -11.96 9.89
C HIS A 418 10.92 -12.45 8.43
N GLY A 419 11.97 -12.21 7.65
CA GLY A 419 12.06 -12.56 6.23
C GLY A 419 11.00 -11.87 5.35
N GLU A 420 10.96 -12.27 4.08
CA GLU A 420 9.98 -11.76 3.10
C GLU A 420 8.55 -12.20 3.44
N ALA A 421 7.57 -11.35 3.14
CA ALA A 421 6.17 -11.67 3.32
C ALA A 421 5.75 -12.91 2.51
N PRO A 422 4.90 -13.80 3.07
CA PRO A 422 4.44 -14.98 2.34
C PRO A 422 3.47 -14.61 1.19
N VAL A 423 2.77 -13.48 1.31
CA VAL A 423 1.84 -13.00 0.28
C VAL A 423 2.57 -12.02 -0.63
N ARG A 424 2.40 -12.20 -1.95
CA ARG A 424 2.76 -11.22 -2.98
C ARG A 424 1.52 -10.88 -3.79
N LEU A 425 1.30 -9.60 -4.04
CA LEU A 425 0.17 -9.10 -4.81
C LEU A 425 0.57 -7.89 -5.64
N GLU A 426 -0.24 -7.50 -6.62
CA GLU A 426 0.01 -6.29 -7.40
C GLU A 426 -0.36 -5.05 -6.59
N VAL A 427 0.59 -4.16 -6.36
CA VAL A 427 0.39 -2.88 -5.69
C VAL A 427 0.35 -1.77 -6.73
N ALA A 428 -0.73 -0.99 -6.77
CA ALA A 428 -0.80 0.21 -7.59
C ALA A 428 0.07 1.32 -6.99
N LEU A 429 1.05 1.80 -7.75
CA LEU A 429 2.04 2.80 -7.33
C LEU A 429 1.98 4.10 -8.15
N GLY A 430 1.18 4.11 -9.20
CA GLY A 430 0.88 5.31 -9.98
C GLY A 430 -0.39 5.12 -10.80
N VAL A 431 -1.07 6.21 -11.13
CA VAL A 431 -2.28 6.20 -11.94
C VAL A 431 -2.33 7.39 -12.89
N ASP A 432 -2.88 7.20 -14.08
CA ASP A 432 -3.28 8.32 -14.96
C ASP A 432 -4.58 8.94 -14.42
N GLY A 433 -4.44 9.83 -13.43
CA GLY A 433 -5.54 10.51 -12.77
C GLY A 433 -6.53 11.19 -13.73
N PRO A 434 -6.08 12.04 -14.67
CA PRO A 434 -6.95 12.67 -15.67
C PRO A 434 -7.73 11.67 -16.52
N ARG A 435 -7.11 10.55 -16.90
CA ARG A 435 -7.76 9.49 -17.67
C ARG A 435 -8.90 8.83 -16.88
N TYR A 436 -8.69 8.52 -15.60
CA TYR A 436 -9.74 7.93 -14.75
C TYR A 436 -10.84 8.92 -14.39
N ALA A 437 -10.49 10.17 -14.09
CA ALA A 437 -11.47 11.23 -13.85
C ALA A 437 -12.35 11.48 -15.10
N GLY A 438 -11.73 11.49 -16.29
CA GLY A 438 -12.44 11.60 -17.56
C GLY A 438 -13.34 10.42 -17.84
N LEU A 439 -12.86 9.18 -17.62
CA LEU A 439 -13.66 7.96 -17.76
C LEU A 439 -14.93 8.02 -16.89
N TRP A 440 -14.78 8.40 -15.63
CA TRP A 440 -15.90 8.54 -14.72
C TRP A 440 -16.89 9.61 -15.17
N ALA A 441 -16.42 10.84 -15.42
CA ALA A 441 -17.28 11.96 -15.80
C ALA A 441 -18.02 11.70 -17.13
N ASP A 442 -17.31 11.17 -18.13
CA ASP A 442 -17.89 10.87 -19.43
C ASP A 442 -18.93 9.74 -19.35
N THR A 443 -18.78 8.80 -18.42
CA THR A 443 -19.81 7.77 -18.18
C THR A 443 -21.10 8.41 -17.66
N LEU A 444 -21.01 9.24 -16.62
CA LEU A 444 -22.18 9.88 -16.03
C LEU A 444 -22.85 10.86 -17.00
N LEU A 445 -22.08 11.50 -17.88
CA LEU A 445 -22.59 12.39 -18.92
C LEU A 445 -23.12 11.64 -20.16
N GLY A 446 -23.07 10.31 -20.19
CA GLY A 446 -23.56 9.49 -21.31
C GLY A 446 -22.68 9.52 -22.56
N ARG A 447 -21.40 9.86 -22.41
CA ARG A 447 -20.37 9.95 -23.46
C ARG A 447 -19.50 8.69 -23.56
N ALA A 448 -19.70 7.72 -22.67
CA ALA A 448 -19.00 6.44 -22.71
C ALA A 448 -19.35 5.68 -24.00
N GLY A 449 -18.37 5.58 -24.91
CA GLY A 449 -18.52 4.94 -26.24
C GLY A 449 -18.33 5.87 -27.44
N GLU A 450 -18.16 7.18 -27.23
CA GLU A 450 -17.92 8.16 -28.30
C GLU A 450 -16.42 8.35 -28.66
N ARG A 451 -15.50 7.59 -28.06
CA ARG A 451 -14.05 7.72 -28.26
C ARG A 451 -13.39 6.45 -28.79
#